data_AF-R2PQ71-F1
#
_entry.id   AF-R2PQ71-F1
#
_cell.length_a   1.000
_cell.length_b   1.000
_cell.length_c   1.000
_cell.angle_alpha   90.00
_cell.angle_beta   90.00
_cell.angle_gamma   90.00
#
_symmetry.space_group_name_H-M   'P 1'
#
loop_
_entity.id
_entity.type
_entity.pdbx_description
1 polymer ?
#
loop_
_entity_poly.entity_id
_entity_poly.type
_entity_poly.pdbx_seq_one_letter_code
_entity_poly.pdbx_strand_id
1 'polypeptide(L)'
;MACTSCGKKRSGGSVVGCCTLNSMDEQTPLEKIRNGDDEFCFIEITNAICESLKNDEGIHPSATHSNTDCEDLSALNDLAIARLHNALMVLNICDVDEYKCWLDSLVSWQWNVDKAIICAICGLWENIHDLWDEIEDLWKEIDKIWKEFALVWAAINAIISRINIIENDIKNIKQKIVNIETEINKLWNDSSSIWQNIGDIINVTNQLKDTDKSLQNQINAIKNKLPGGFSTLVTKEIWRGVGHAGNNLTLSESALNFDAIRVSFNVGGAQYSVDIQPGYLQHDAANVATYSGMDFSGTNKLEGSAGLKATNAAMDVLNVVPSKSNLVWTNLTNGNIDRFFQGTACNGQVGECIISRIEGVKKIDYA
;
A
#
# COMPACT_ATOMS: atom_id res chain seq x y z
N MET A 1 2.40 4.92 -125.35
CA MET A 1 2.90 3.98 -126.38
C MET A 1 3.15 2.66 -125.68
N ALA A 2 2.42 1.62 -126.05
CA ALA A 2 2.42 0.33 -125.37
C ALA A 2 3.70 -0.46 -125.64
N CYS A 3 4.33 -1.00 -124.61
CA CYS A 3 5.41 -1.97 -124.74
C CYS A 3 4.83 -3.32 -125.22
N THR A 4 5.18 -3.65 -126.46
CA THR A 4 4.92 -4.92 -127.11
C THR A 4 6.03 -5.90 -126.77
N SER A 5 5.87 -6.62 -125.65
CA SER A 5 6.32 -8.02 -125.53
C SER A 5 5.65 -8.76 -124.36
N CYS A 6 4.33 -8.68 -124.27
CA CYS A 6 3.49 -9.81 -123.82
C CYS A 6 2.67 -10.28 -125.03
N GLY A 7 3.36 -10.92 -125.98
CA GLY A 7 2.84 -11.28 -127.29
C GLY A 7 3.42 -12.60 -127.80
N LYS A 8 3.18 -13.68 -127.08
CA LYS A 8 3.05 -15.01 -127.71
C LYS A 8 1.70 -15.59 -127.29
N LYS A 9 0.77 -15.66 -128.25
CA LYS A 9 -0.40 -16.54 -128.15
C LYS A 9 0.11 -17.97 -127.96
N ARG A 10 0.11 -18.45 -126.71
CA ARG A 10 -0.02 -19.87 -126.43
C ARG A 10 -1.51 -20.16 -126.31
N SER A 11 -2.08 -20.64 -127.41
CA SER A 11 -3.33 -21.38 -127.41
C SER A 11 -3.19 -22.59 -126.50
N GLY A 12 -4.05 -22.67 -125.47
CA GLY A 12 -4.22 -23.87 -124.65
C GLY A 12 -3.21 -24.00 -123.52
N GLY A 13 -3.63 -23.63 -122.32
CA GLY A 13 -2.89 -23.91 -121.10
C GLY A 13 -3.23 -22.90 -120.04
N SER A 14 -3.79 -23.36 -118.93
CA SER A 14 -4.03 -22.59 -117.71
C SER A 14 -2.68 -22.01 -117.23
N VAL A 15 -2.37 -20.77 -117.65
CA VAL A 15 -1.21 -20.04 -117.14
C VAL A 15 -1.69 -19.40 -115.85
N VAL A 16 -1.32 -20.04 -114.74
CA VAL A 16 -1.24 -19.43 -113.41
C VAL A 16 -0.13 -18.37 -113.50
N GLY A 17 -0.43 -17.25 -114.15
CA GLY A 17 0.43 -16.08 -114.25
C GLY A 17 0.30 -15.28 -112.95
N CYS A 18 1.41 -14.71 -112.48
CA CYS A 18 1.50 -13.92 -111.26
C CYS A 18 0.29 -13.01 -111.08
N CYS A 19 -0.58 -13.43 -110.15
CA CYS A 19 -1.69 -12.76 -109.49
C CYS A 19 -2.47 -11.72 -110.31
N THR A 20 -3.74 -12.02 -110.62
CA THR A 20 -4.77 -11.01 -110.90
C THR A 20 -5.01 -10.20 -109.62
N LEU A 21 -4.15 -9.21 -109.35
CA LEU A 21 -4.33 -8.28 -108.23
C LEU A 21 -5.30 -7.17 -108.66
N ASN A 22 -6.26 -6.88 -107.79
CA ASN A 22 -7.20 -5.78 -107.99
C ASN A 22 -6.59 -4.49 -107.43
N SER A 23 -6.94 -3.34 -108.01
CA SER A 23 -6.59 -2.04 -107.43
C SER A 23 -7.13 -1.93 -106.01
N MET A 24 -6.33 -1.37 -105.12
CA MET A 24 -6.72 -1.06 -103.75
C MET A 24 -7.53 0.24 -103.69
N ASP A 25 -8.39 0.36 -102.69
CA ASP A 25 -9.20 1.56 -102.45
C ASP A 25 -8.33 2.68 -101.84
N GLU A 26 -8.19 3.79 -102.55
CA GLU A 26 -7.50 5.00 -102.09
C GLU A 26 -8.45 6.05 -101.55
N GLN A 27 -9.73 5.99 -101.93
CA GLN A 27 -10.68 7.08 -101.68
C GLN A 27 -11.16 7.06 -100.23
N THR A 28 -11.55 5.89 -99.71
CA THR A 28 -11.99 5.77 -98.32
C THR A 28 -10.93 6.24 -97.31
N PRO A 29 -9.66 5.78 -97.36
CA PRO A 29 -8.67 6.25 -96.40
C PRO A 29 -8.32 7.74 -96.58
N LEU A 30 -8.36 8.27 -97.81
CA LEU A 30 -8.17 9.70 -98.04
C LEU A 30 -9.30 10.55 -97.44
N GLU A 31 -10.55 10.14 -97.62
CA GLU A 31 -11.72 10.83 -97.05
C GLU A 31 -11.70 10.81 -95.52
N LYS A 32 -11.27 9.70 -94.91
CA LYS A 32 -11.07 9.61 -93.46
C LYS A 32 -10.06 10.65 -92.96
N ILE A 33 -8.89 10.71 -93.60
CA ILE A 33 -7.83 11.66 -93.24
C ILE A 33 -8.27 13.12 -93.46
N ARG A 34 -9.00 13.40 -94.54
CA ARG A 34 -9.52 14.74 -94.84
C ARG A 34 -10.47 15.22 -93.76
N ASN A 35 -11.19 14.30 -93.11
CA ASN A 35 -12.15 14.59 -92.04
C ASN A 35 -13.12 15.75 -92.35
N GLY A 36 -13.59 15.81 -93.59
CA GLY A 36 -14.50 16.86 -94.09
C GLY A 36 -13.83 18.14 -94.56
N ASP A 37 -12.49 18.26 -94.48
CA ASP A 37 -11.73 19.34 -95.12
C ASP A 37 -11.44 18.99 -96.58
N ASP A 38 -12.18 19.62 -97.49
CA ASP A 38 -12.01 19.38 -98.91
C ASP A 38 -10.69 19.93 -99.48
N GLU A 39 -10.05 20.88 -98.78
CA GLU A 39 -8.79 21.49 -99.18
C GLU A 39 -7.56 20.72 -98.64
N PHE A 40 -7.78 19.73 -97.76
CA PHE A 40 -6.69 18.97 -97.19
C PHE A 40 -5.97 18.11 -98.23
N CYS A 41 -4.67 18.37 -98.35
CA CYS A 41 -3.75 17.62 -99.18
C CYS A 41 -2.58 17.15 -98.34
N PHE A 42 -2.48 15.84 -98.14
CA PHE A 42 -1.35 15.24 -97.46
C PHE A 42 -0.11 15.26 -98.37
N ILE A 43 0.91 16.01 -97.95
CA ILE A 43 2.21 16.10 -98.64
C ILE A 43 3.30 15.49 -97.76
N GLU A 44 3.40 15.94 -96.52
CA GLU A 44 4.42 15.50 -95.56
C GLU A 44 3.96 15.67 -94.11
N ILE A 45 4.60 14.94 -93.19
CA ILE A 45 4.45 15.17 -91.75
C ILE A 45 5.22 16.43 -91.34
N THR A 46 4.49 17.52 -91.14
CA THR A 46 5.03 18.79 -90.64
C THR A 46 5.20 18.77 -89.11
N ASN A 47 5.85 19.80 -88.55
CA ASN A 47 5.95 19.93 -87.09
C ASN A 47 4.59 20.15 -86.43
N ALA A 48 3.65 20.86 -87.09
CA ALA A 48 2.30 21.06 -86.57
C ALA A 48 1.53 19.73 -86.51
N ILE A 49 1.68 18.89 -87.54
CA ILE A 49 1.13 17.53 -87.57
C ILE A 49 1.78 16.67 -86.47
N CYS A 50 3.10 16.79 -86.28
CA CYS A 50 3.80 16.07 -85.22
C CYS A 50 3.31 16.46 -83.82
N GLU A 51 3.07 17.75 -83.58
CA GLU A 51 2.53 18.24 -82.30
C GLU A 51 1.09 17.76 -82.08
N SER A 52 0.26 17.78 -83.12
CA SER A 52 -1.10 17.21 -83.11
C SER A 52 -1.07 15.72 -82.73
N LEU A 53 -0.19 14.94 -83.36
CA LEU A 53 0.00 13.52 -83.06
C LEU A 53 0.51 13.31 -81.62
N LYS A 54 1.36 14.18 -81.08
CA LYS A 54 1.75 14.05 -79.66
C LYS A 54 0.56 14.17 -78.71
N ASN A 55 -0.46 14.92 -79.11
CA ASN A 55 -1.65 15.21 -78.31
C ASN A 55 -2.83 14.25 -78.62
N ASP A 56 -2.63 13.19 -79.42
CA ASP A 56 -3.70 12.30 -79.91
C ASP A 56 -4.78 13.04 -80.72
N GLU A 57 -4.39 14.09 -81.44
CA GLU A 57 -5.28 14.93 -82.26
C GLU A 57 -5.20 14.58 -83.76
N GLY A 58 -4.50 13.50 -84.12
CA GLY A 58 -4.44 13.01 -85.50
C GLY A 58 -3.54 13.85 -86.42
N ILE A 59 -3.58 13.57 -87.72
CA ILE A 59 -2.70 14.19 -88.72
C ILE A 59 -3.23 15.49 -89.33
N HIS A 60 -4.43 15.91 -88.93
CA HIS A 60 -5.09 17.09 -89.45
C HIS A 60 -5.29 18.18 -88.38
N PRO A 61 -4.23 18.91 -88.00
CA PRO A 61 -4.25 19.86 -86.87
C PRO A 61 -5.26 21.01 -87.02
N SER A 62 -5.73 21.30 -88.24
CA SER A 62 -6.69 22.37 -88.53
C SER A 62 -8.12 21.88 -88.77
N ALA A 63 -8.41 20.59 -88.61
CA ALA A 63 -9.74 20.07 -88.93
C ALA A 63 -10.74 20.45 -87.84
N THR A 64 -11.97 20.73 -88.26
CA THR A 64 -13.09 21.06 -87.37
C THR A 64 -13.49 19.86 -86.49
N HIS A 65 -13.19 18.66 -86.95
CA HIS A 65 -13.27 17.41 -86.19
C HIS A 65 -11.87 16.82 -86.26
N SER A 66 -11.29 16.45 -85.12
CA SER A 66 -9.99 15.78 -85.07
C SER A 66 -10.26 14.28 -84.91
N ASN A 67 -9.58 13.47 -85.73
CA ASN A 67 -9.54 12.02 -85.54
C ASN A 67 -8.45 11.72 -84.50
N THR A 68 -8.55 10.57 -83.85
CA THR A 68 -7.47 10.07 -83.00
C THR A 68 -6.25 9.68 -83.84
N ASP A 69 -5.08 9.57 -83.22
CA ASP A 69 -3.88 9.06 -83.87
C ASP A 69 -4.11 7.67 -84.47
N CYS A 70 -4.85 6.82 -83.74
CA CYS A 70 -5.15 5.46 -84.19
C CYS A 70 -5.93 5.45 -85.51
N GLU A 71 -6.92 6.32 -85.64
CA GLU A 71 -7.76 6.43 -86.84
C GLU A 71 -6.96 6.99 -88.03
N ASP A 72 -6.22 8.08 -87.80
CA ASP A 72 -5.48 8.77 -88.84
C ASP A 72 -4.23 8.02 -89.29
N LEU A 73 -3.47 7.39 -88.38
CA LEU A 73 -2.30 6.59 -88.75
C LEU A 73 -2.70 5.31 -89.49
N SER A 74 -3.83 4.71 -89.11
CA SER A 74 -4.40 3.56 -89.82
C SER A 74 -4.81 3.95 -91.24
N ALA A 75 -5.56 5.06 -91.38
CA ALA A 75 -5.95 5.57 -92.69
C ALA A 75 -4.74 6.01 -93.53
N LEU A 76 -3.71 6.62 -92.91
CA LEU A 76 -2.48 7.03 -93.58
C LEU A 76 -1.71 5.82 -94.13
N ASN A 77 -1.60 4.75 -93.34
CA ASN A 77 -0.97 3.51 -93.77
C ASN A 77 -1.76 2.85 -94.92
N ASP A 78 -3.09 2.77 -94.82
CA ASP A 78 -3.94 2.24 -95.88
C ASP A 78 -3.82 3.05 -97.18
N LEU A 79 -3.82 4.39 -97.09
CA LEU A 79 -3.65 5.29 -98.22
C LEU A 79 -2.27 5.13 -98.88
N ALA A 80 -1.20 5.07 -98.07
CA ALA A 80 0.17 4.90 -98.55
C ALA A 80 0.32 3.58 -99.30
N ILE A 81 -0.15 2.48 -98.71
CA ILE A 81 -0.08 1.15 -99.33
C ILE A 81 -0.92 1.10 -100.61
N ALA A 82 -2.16 1.61 -100.58
CA ALA A 82 -3.04 1.59 -101.74
C ALA A 82 -2.44 2.36 -102.93
N ARG A 83 -1.92 3.58 -102.69
CA ARG A 83 -1.26 4.39 -103.72
C ARG A 83 -0.02 3.72 -104.30
N LEU A 84 0.85 3.18 -103.43
CA LEU A 84 2.07 2.51 -103.88
C LEU A 84 1.78 1.21 -104.64
N HIS A 85 0.77 0.45 -104.22
CA HIS A 85 0.32 -0.77 -104.87
C HIS A 85 -0.28 -0.49 -106.25
N ASN A 86 -1.20 0.47 -106.34
CA ASN A 86 -1.84 0.86 -107.60
C ASN A 86 -0.83 1.42 -108.59
N ALA A 87 0.15 2.20 -108.12
CA ALA A 87 1.26 2.68 -108.95
C ALA A 87 2.15 1.52 -109.45
N LEU A 88 2.45 0.53 -108.59
CA LEU A 88 3.24 -0.64 -108.96
C LEU A 88 2.55 -1.49 -110.04
N MET A 89 1.21 -1.59 -110.01
CA MET A 89 0.44 -2.38 -110.99
C MET A 89 0.58 -1.86 -112.43
N VAL A 90 0.77 -0.56 -112.61
CA VAL A 90 0.89 0.08 -113.93
C VAL A 90 2.33 0.43 -114.31
N LEU A 91 3.28 0.18 -113.41
CA LEU A 91 4.68 0.54 -113.55
C LEU A 91 5.35 -0.21 -114.72
N ASN A 92 5.98 0.53 -115.65
CA ASN A 92 6.85 -0.08 -116.63
C ASN A 92 8.25 -0.31 -116.05
N ILE A 93 8.51 -1.52 -115.56
CA ILE A 93 9.81 -1.89 -114.98
C ILE A 93 11.00 -1.77 -115.95
N CYS A 94 10.75 -1.66 -117.26
CA CYS A 94 11.79 -1.44 -118.26
C CYS A 94 12.11 0.06 -118.46
N ASP A 95 11.27 0.96 -117.93
CA ASP A 95 11.53 2.39 -117.88
C ASP A 95 12.19 2.74 -116.54
N VAL A 96 13.48 3.03 -116.61
CA VAL A 96 14.31 3.33 -115.44
C VAL A 96 13.83 4.59 -114.71
N ASP A 97 13.27 5.57 -115.42
CA ASP A 97 12.82 6.81 -114.80
C ASP A 97 11.45 6.62 -114.13
N GLU A 98 10.54 5.84 -114.71
CA GLU A 98 9.32 5.44 -114.00
C GLU A 98 9.62 4.64 -112.72
N TYR A 99 10.58 3.69 -112.79
CA TYR A 99 10.99 2.91 -111.62
C TYR A 99 11.60 3.79 -110.52
N LYS A 100 12.46 4.76 -110.88
CA LYS A 100 13.02 5.72 -109.92
C LYS A 100 11.93 6.55 -109.25
N CYS A 101 10.96 7.08 -110.02
CA CYS A 101 9.86 7.87 -109.47
C CYS A 101 8.99 7.06 -108.50
N TRP A 102 8.72 5.79 -108.82
CA TRP A 102 8.00 4.90 -107.92
C TRP A 102 8.80 4.62 -106.64
N LEU A 103 10.12 4.37 -106.75
CA LEU A 103 10.99 4.13 -105.60
C LEU A 103 11.09 5.38 -104.69
N ASP A 104 11.19 6.57 -105.28
CA ASP A 104 11.18 7.84 -104.55
C ASP A 104 9.86 8.06 -103.79
N SER A 105 8.74 7.72 -104.43
CA SER A 105 7.43 7.73 -103.78
C SER A 105 7.35 6.74 -102.61
N LEU A 106 7.87 5.51 -102.78
CA LEU A 106 7.92 4.49 -101.73
C LEU A 106 8.71 5.00 -100.52
N VAL A 107 9.90 5.55 -100.74
CA VAL A 107 10.76 6.08 -99.66
C VAL A 107 10.11 7.28 -98.98
N SER A 108 9.47 8.17 -99.74
CA SER A 108 8.79 9.36 -99.20
C SER A 108 7.57 9.00 -98.33
N TRP A 109 6.75 8.03 -98.77
CA TRP A 109 5.63 7.52 -97.98
C TRP A 109 6.09 6.80 -96.73
N GLN A 110 7.11 5.94 -96.85
CA GLN A 110 7.69 5.26 -95.69
C GLN A 110 8.21 6.26 -94.66
N TRP A 111 8.96 7.28 -95.10
CA TRP A 111 9.47 8.33 -94.23
C TRP A 111 8.36 9.07 -93.48
N ASN A 112 7.27 9.42 -94.18
CA ASN A 112 6.14 10.11 -93.56
C ASN A 112 5.41 9.22 -92.54
N VAL A 113 5.13 7.95 -92.86
CA VAL A 113 4.50 7.02 -91.91
C VAL A 113 5.37 6.82 -90.67
N ASP A 114 6.68 6.61 -90.86
CA ASP A 114 7.63 6.45 -89.74
C ASP A 114 7.68 7.71 -88.87
N LYS A 115 7.74 8.90 -89.50
CA LYS A 115 7.76 10.17 -88.76
C LYS A 115 6.48 10.37 -87.96
N ALA A 116 5.31 10.04 -88.52
CA ALA A 116 4.03 10.12 -87.83
C ALA A 116 3.98 9.19 -86.61
N ILE A 117 4.39 7.93 -86.77
CA ILE A 117 4.47 6.94 -85.69
C ILE A 117 5.41 7.42 -84.58
N ILE A 118 6.58 7.97 -84.94
CA ILE A 118 7.54 8.50 -83.96
C ILE A 118 6.93 9.65 -83.15
N CYS A 119 6.21 10.58 -83.80
CA CYS A 119 5.55 11.70 -83.12
C CYS A 119 4.52 11.23 -82.09
N ALA A 120 3.63 10.32 -82.49
CA ALA A 120 2.63 9.72 -81.59
C ALA A 120 3.30 8.97 -80.42
N ILE A 121 4.34 8.18 -80.69
CA ILE A 121 5.10 7.48 -79.64
C ILE A 121 5.76 8.46 -78.66
N CYS A 122 6.29 9.60 -79.15
CA CYS A 122 6.86 10.62 -78.27
C CYS A 122 5.80 11.21 -77.33
N GLY A 123 4.59 11.52 -77.82
CA GLY A 123 3.49 11.99 -76.98
C GLY A 123 3.07 10.96 -75.92
N LEU A 124 2.99 9.68 -76.32
CA LEU A 124 2.75 8.59 -75.36
C LEU A 124 3.82 8.50 -74.28
N TRP A 125 5.10 8.68 -74.62
CA TRP A 125 6.19 8.69 -73.63
C TRP A 125 6.11 9.89 -72.68
N GLU A 126 5.75 11.08 -73.17
CA GLU A 126 5.52 12.27 -72.34
C GLU A 126 4.40 12.00 -71.32
N ASN A 127 3.25 11.49 -71.77
CA ASN A 127 2.15 11.09 -70.89
C ASN A 127 2.55 10.02 -69.86
N ILE A 128 3.36 9.04 -70.26
CA ILE A 128 3.88 8.02 -69.33
C ILE A 128 4.77 8.66 -68.27
N HIS A 129 5.64 9.60 -68.64
CA HIS A 129 6.52 10.30 -67.69
C HIS A 129 5.70 11.14 -66.70
N ASP A 130 4.70 11.86 -67.17
CA ASP A 130 3.81 12.64 -66.29
C ASP A 130 3.08 11.72 -65.29
N LEU A 131 2.58 10.58 -65.74
CA LEU A 131 1.96 9.57 -64.85
C LEU A 131 2.95 9.01 -63.82
N TRP A 132 4.22 8.81 -64.19
CA TRP A 132 5.24 8.37 -63.24
C TRP A 132 5.52 9.42 -62.17
N ASP A 133 5.58 10.70 -62.53
CA ASP A 133 5.76 11.80 -61.61
C ASP A 133 4.56 11.91 -60.63
N GLU A 134 3.33 11.80 -61.14
CA GLU A 134 2.12 11.75 -60.30
C GLU A 134 2.15 10.56 -59.31
N ILE A 135 2.57 9.38 -59.78
CA ILE A 135 2.71 8.19 -58.92
C ILE A 135 3.76 8.42 -57.84
N GLU A 136 4.90 9.05 -58.17
CA GLU A 136 5.94 9.37 -57.20
C GLU A 136 5.43 10.30 -56.11
N ASP A 137 4.66 11.33 -56.48
CA ASP A 137 4.07 12.27 -55.53
C ASP A 137 3.02 11.60 -54.65
N LEU A 138 2.17 10.73 -55.19
CA LEU A 138 1.26 9.89 -54.39
C LEU A 138 2.01 9.02 -53.39
N TRP A 139 3.15 8.44 -53.77
CA TRP A 139 3.98 7.66 -52.83
C TRP A 139 4.54 8.50 -51.69
N LYS A 140 4.94 9.76 -51.95
CA LYS A 140 5.39 10.69 -50.92
C LYS A 140 4.26 11.03 -49.94
N GLU A 141 3.04 11.24 -50.43
CA GLU A 141 1.87 11.47 -49.58
C GLU A 141 1.54 10.27 -48.70
N ILE A 142 1.57 9.06 -49.29
CA ILE A 142 1.38 7.80 -48.55
C ILE A 142 2.43 7.64 -47.44
N ASP A 143 3.70 7.91 -47.72
CA ASP A 143 4.77 7.86 -46.71
C ASP A 143 4.53 8.85 -45.55
N LYS A 144 4.08 10.07 -45.87
CA LYS A 144 3.70 11.06 -44.85
C LYS A 144 2.57 10.56 -43.96
N ILE A 145 1.51 9.98 -44.54
CA ILE A 145 0.37 9.41 -43.80
C ILE A 145 0.86 8.27 -42.89
N TRP A 146 1.73 7.39 -43.38
CA TRP A 146 2.30 6.31 -42.57
C TRP A 146 3.08 6.81 -41.36
N LYS A 147 3.87 7.88 -41.52
CA LYS A 147 4.59 8.52 -40.40
C LYS A 147 3.64 9.11 -39.36
N GLU A 148 2.60 9.80 -39.80
CA GLU A 148 1.57 10.34 -38.89
C GLU A 148 0.84 9.23 -38.14
N PHE A 149 0.48 8.14 -38.85
CA PHE A 149 -0.13 6.96 -38.24
C PHE A 149 0.77 6.34 -37.16
N ALA A 150 2.08 6.22 -37.41
CA ALA A 150 3.04 5.69 -36.45
C ALA A 150 3.11 6.55 -35.16
N LEU A 151 3.03 7.88 -35.29
CA LEU A 151 2.99 8.79 -34.14
C LEU A 151 1.71 8.62 -33.31
N VAL A 152 0.56 8.51 -33.98
CA VAL A 152 -0.73 8.24 -33.31
C VAL A 152 -0.68 6.90 -32.57
N TRP A 153 -0.16 5.86 -33.20
CA TRP A 153 0.01 4.55 -32.58
C TRP A 153 0.89 4.60 -31.32
N ALA A 154 2.00 5.33 -31.38
CA ALA A 154 2.87 5.52 -30.21
C ALA A 154 2.13 6.26 -29.07
N ALA A 155 1.36 7.30 -29.39
CA ALA A 155 0.57 8.04 -28.41
C ALA A 155 -0.51 7.16 -27.73
N ILE A 156 -1.20 6.32 -28.51
CA ILE A 156 -2.18 5.36 -27.98
C ILE A 156 -1.52 4.41 -26.98
N ASN A 157 -0.36 3.84 -27.30
CA ASN A 157 0.35 2.94 -26.39
C ASN A 157 0.79 3.63 -25.10
N ALA A 158 1.21 4.90 -25.17
CA ALA A 158 1.54 5.68 -23.98
C ALA A 158 0.30 5.91 -23.09
N ILE A 159 -0.87 6.17 -23.68
CA ILE A 159 -2.13 6.30 -22.94
C ILE A 159 -2.51 4.98 -22.26
N ILE A 160 -2.43 3.85 -22.98
CA ILE A 160 -2.70 2.51 -22.42
C ILE A 160 -1.79 2.24 -21.22
N SER A 161 -0.49 2.55 -21.33
CA SER A 161 0.45 2.40 -20.22
C SER A 161 0.04 3.22 -18.98
N ARG A 162 -0.38 4.47 -19.18
CA ARG A 162 -0.86 5.34 -18.08
C ARG A 162 -2.14 4.82 -17.45
N ILE A 163 -3.07 4.29 -18.24
CA ILE A 163 -4.30 3.65 -17.73
C ILE A 163 -3.94 2.49 -16.81
N ASN A 164 -3.02 1.61 -17.22
CA ASN A 164 -2.61 0.47 -16.40
C ASN A 164 -2.00 0.89 -15.05
N ILE A 165 -1.23 1.98 -15.02
CA ILE A 165 -0.70 2.55 -13.77
C ILE A 165 -1.84 3.01 -12.87
N ILE A 166 -2.79 3.79 -13.41
CA ILE A 166 -3.95 4.29 -12.67
C ILE A 166 -4.79 3.13 -12.12
N GLU A 167 -5.01 2.07 -12.88
CA GLU A 167 -5.73 0.89 -12.42
C GLU A 167 -5.05 0.22 -11.21
N ASN A 168 -3.72 0.13 -11.23
CA ASN A 168 -2.95 -0.43 -10.12
C ASN A 168 -3.01 0.47 -8.88
N ASP A 169 -2.91 1.79 -9.05
CA ASP A 169 -3.06 2.75 -7.96
C ASP A 169 -4.44 2.66 -7.32
N ILE A 170 -5.50 2.56 -8.12
CA ILE A 170 -6.87 2.35 -7.63
C ILE A 170 -6.98 1.06 -6.81
N LYS A 171 -6.38 -0.05 -7.28
CA LYS A 171 -6.37 -1.33 -6.52
C LYS A 171 -5.66 -1.17 -5.18
N ASN A 172 -4.51 -0.50 -5.16
CA ASN A 172 -3.74 -0.24 -3.94
C ASN A 172 -4.52 0.65 -2.95
N ILE A 173 -5.19 1.70 -3.44
CA ILE A 173 -6.03 2.57 -2.61
C ILE A 173 -7.20 1.78 -2.00
N LYS A 174 -7.88 0.95 -2.80
CA LYS A 174 -8.96 0.07 -2.30
C LYS A 174 -8.46 -0.84 -1.17
N GLN A 175 -7.28 -1.43 -1.31
CA GLN A 175 -6.72 -2.27 -0.26
C GLN A 175 -6.42 -1.48 1.03
N LYS A 176 -5.88 -0.27 0.91
CA LYS A 176 -5.65 0.60 2.07
C LYS A 176 -6.95 0.96 2.80
N ILE A 177 -8.03 1.22 2.06
CA ILE A 177 -9.35 1.50 2.65
C ILE A 177 -9.82 0.29 3.47
N VAL A 178 -9.76 -0.92 2.92
CA VAL A 178 -10.14 -2.16 3.64
C VAL A 178 -9.34 -2.34 4.93
N ASN A 179 -8.04 -2.05 4.90
CA ASN A 179 -7.20 -2.12 6.10
C ASN A 179 -7.64 -1.09 7.16
N ILE A 180 -7.92 0.16 6.75
CA ILE A 180 -8.42 1.21 7.65
C ILE A 180 -9.78 0.81 8.26
N GLU A 181 -10.70 0.28 7.46
CA GLU A 181 -12.00 -0.21 7.95
C GLU A 181 -11.81 -1.30 9.02
N THR A 182 -10.84 -2.20 8.81
CA THR A 182 -10.50 -3.24 9.77
C THR A 182 -9.98 -2.65 11.09
N GLU A 183 -9.09 -1.66 11.03
CA GLU A 183 -8.56 -0.97 12.22
C GLU A 183 -9.65 -0.19 12.97
N ILE A 184 -10.52 0.51 12.25
CA ILE A 184 -11.67 1.22 12.84
C ILE A 184 -12.59 0.25 13.58
N ASN A 185 -12.90 -0.91 12.98
CA ASN A 185 -13.74 -1.93 13.63
C ASN A 185 -13.09 -2.47 14.91
N LYS A 186 -11.77 -2.64 14.93
CA LYS A 186 -11.05 -3.05 16.14
C LYS A 186 -11.16 -1.98 17.23
N LEU A 187 -10.88 -0.71 16.90
CA LEU A 187 -10.99 0.40 17.85
C LEU A 187 -12.41 0.55 18.40
N TRP A 188 -13.42 0.34 17.55
CA TRP A 188 -14.82 0.36 17.97
C TRP A 188 -15.11 -0.74 19.00
N ASN A 189 -14.63 -1.97 18.76
CA ASN A 189 -14.79 -3.07 19.71
C ASN A 189 -14.06 -2.81 21.03
N ASP A 190 -12.81 -2.32 20.96
CA ASP A 190 -12.03 -1.96 22.15
C ASP A 190 -12.77 -0.88 22.97
N SER A 191 -13.31 0.15 22.30
CA SER A 191 -14.13 1.19 22.92
C SER A 191 -15.40 0.62 23.58
N SER A 192 -16.08 -0.32 22.93
CA SER A 192 -17.26 -0.99 23.49
C SER A 192 -16.92 -1.76 24.79
N SER A 193 -15.80 -2.50 24.80
CA SER A 193 -15.32 -3.18 25.99
C SER A 193 -14.94 -2.22 27.12
N ILE A 194 -14.36 -1.06 26.82
CA ILE A 194 -14.10 -0.02 27.82
C ILE A 194 -15.40 0.47 28.46
N TRP A 195 -16.45 0.72 27.66
CA TRP A 195 -17.75 1.12 28.19
C TRP A 195 -18.38 0.07 29.11
N GLN A 196 -18.22 -1.22 28.78
CA GLN A 196 -18.65 -2.32 29.66
C GLN A 196 -17.90 -2.28 31.00
N ASN A 197 -16.58 -2.17 30.97
CA ASN A 197 -15.76 -2.07 32.18
C ASN A 197 -16.13 -0.85 33.04
N ILE A 198 -16.43 0.30 32.42
CA ILE A 198 -16.93 1.49 33.13
C ILE A 198 -18.26 1.18 33.83
N GLY A 199 -19.18 0.49 33.15
CA GLY A 199 -20.44 0.03 33.74
C GLY A 199 -20.21 -0.85 34.97
N ASP A 200 -19.28 -1.80 34.90
CA ASP A 200 -18.93 -2.67 36.02
C ASP A 200 -18.34 -1.89 37.20
N ILE A 201 -17.46 -0.92 36.95
CA ILE A 201 -16.88 -0.04 37.97
C ILE A 201 -17.96 0.78 38.68
N ILE A 202 -18.92 1.33 37.91
CA ILE A 202 -20.06 2.06 38.48
C ILE A 202 -20.86 1.16 39.41
N ASN A 203 -21.10 -0.09 39.02
CA ASN A 203 -21.83 -1.06 39.84
C ASN A 203 -21.10 -1.36 41.16
N VAL A 204 -19.78 -1.62 41.11
CA VAL A 204 -18.95 -1.82 42.32
C VAL A 204 -18.98 -0.58 43.23
N THR A 205 -18.90 0.62 42.64
CA THR A 205 -18.96 1.88 43.39
C THR A 205 -20.27 2.03 44.16
N ASN A 206 -21.40 1.66 43.54
CA ASN A 206 -22.70 1.68 44.21
C ASN A 206 -22.76 0.66 45.36
N GLN A 207 -22.25 -0.56 45.18
CA GLN A 207 -22.19 -1.56 46.24
C GLN A 207 -21.34 -1.10 47.44
N LEU A 208 -20.21 -0.44 47.19
CA LEU A 208 -19.37 0.12 48.24
C LEU A 208 -20.08 1.24 49.02
N LYS A 209 -20.82 2.10 48.32
CA LYS A 209 -21.64 3.16 48.94
C LYS A 209 -22.73 2.59 49.85
N ASP A 210 -23.41 1.53 49.42
CA ASP A 210 -24.42 0.84 50.24
C ASP A 210 -23.79 0.18 51.47
N THR A 211 -22.60 -0.41 51.30
CA THR A 211 -21.81 -0.99 52.40
C THR A 211 -21.40 0.07 53.41
N ASP A 212 -20.87 1.22 52.97
CA ASP A 212 -20.54 2.35 53.84
C ASP A 212 -21.77 2.83 54.63
N LYS A 213 -22.91 3.01 53.96
CA LYS A 213 -24.18 3.38 54.62
C LYS A 213 -24.58 2.37 55.71
N SER A 214 -24.43 1.07 55.44
CA SER A 214 -24.68 0.01 56.41
C SER A 214 -23.74 0.11 57.62
N LEU A 215 -22.44 0.32 57.39
CA LEU A 215 -21.45 0.49 58.45
C LEU A 215 -21.73 1.75 59.29
N GLN A 216 -22.09 2.87 58.67
CA GLN A 216 -22.48 4.09 59.38
C GLN A 216 -23.70 3.84 60.27
N ASN A 217 -24.70 3.10 59.80
CA ASN A 217 -25.85 2.72 60.61
C ASN A 217 -25.44 1.84 61.81
N GLN A 218 -24.54 0.88 61.61
CA GLN A 218 -24.00 0.04 62.70
C GLN A 218 -23.22 0.87 63.73
N ILE A 219 -22.35 1.79 63.29
CA ILE A 219 -21.60 2.71 64.15
C ILE A 219 -22.56 3.56 64.99
N ASN A 220 -23.60 4.13 64.37
CA ASN A 220 -24.60 4.94 65.07
C ASN A 220 -25.38 4.10 66.11
N ALA A 221 -25.73 2.86 65.79
CA ALA A 221 -26.37 1.95 66.73
C ALA A 221 -25.48 1.63 67.93
N ILE A 222 -24.17 1.41 67.72
CA ILE A 222 -23.20 1.21 68.80
C ILE A 222 -23.09 2.48 69.66
N LYS A 223 -22.91 3.66 69.03
CA LYS A 223 -22.85 4.95 69.73
C LYS A 223 -24.06 5.17 70.64
N ASN A 224 -25.26 4.83 70.18
CA ASN A 224 -26.50 4.98 70.95
C ASN A 224 -26.64 3.97 72.10
N LYS A 225 -25.95 2.82 72.04
CA LYS A 225 -25.94 1.80 73.10
C LYS A 225 -24.84 2.02 74.14
N LEU A 226 -23.85 2.85 73.84
CA LEU A 226 -22.82 3.22 74.81
C LEU A 226 -23.44 4.24 75.79
N PRO A 227 -23.47 3.96 77.11
CA PRO A 227 -23.91 4.95 78.09
C PRO A 227 -22.99 6.19 78.00
N GLY A 228 -23.55 7.39 78.11
CA GLY A 228 -22.94 8.67 77.77
C GLY A 228 -21.78 9.14 78.66
N GLY A 229 -20.77 8.30 78.91
CA GLY A 229 -19.60 8.65 79.70
C GLY A 229 -18.47 7.63 79.56
N PHE A 230 -17.65 7.76 78.51
CA PHE A 230 -16.27 7.30 78.60
C PHE A 230 -15.44 8.47 79.11
N SER A 231 -15.05 8.42 80.38
CA SER A 231 -14.00 9.28 80.90
C SER A 231 -12.68 8.93 80.21
N THR A 232 -12.00 9.93 79.64
CA THR A 232 -10.58 9.84 79.31
C THR A 232 -9.81 9.19 80.47
N LEU A 233 -8.95 8.21 80.16
CA LEU A 233 -8.01 7.63 81.12
C LEU A 233 -7.20 8.77 81.76
N VAL A 234 -7.42 9.05 83.04
CA VAL A 234 -6.60 10.01 83.77
C VAL A 234 -5.46 9.22 84.42
N THR A 235 -4.32 9.15 83.74
CA THR A 235 -3.09 8.69 84.38
C THR A 235 -2.57 9.83 85.26
N LYS A 236 -2.49 9.59 86.58
CA LYS A 236 -1.87 10.52 87.51
C LYS A 236 -0.49 9.99 87.85
N GLU A 237 0.55 10.68 87.44
CA GLU A 237 1.93 10.37 87.85
C GLU A 237 2.01 10.53 89.38
N ILE A 238 2.29 9.44 90.10
CA ILE A 238 2.38 9.48 91.58
C ILE A 238 3.83 9.52 92.04
N TRP A 239 4.78 9.12 91.19
CA TRP A 239 6.20 9.28 91.46
C TRP A 239 7.02 9.24 90.18
N ARG A 240 8.05 10.08 90.10
CA ARG A 240 9.09 10.04 89.07
C ARG A 240 10.43 10.30 89.75
N GLY A 241 11.37 9.42 89.52
CA GLY A 241 12.71 9.54 90.10
C GLY A 241 13.68 8.54 89.50
N VAL A 242 14.93 8.61 89.94
CA VAL A 242 16.02 7.82 89.37
C VAL A 242 16.30 6.63 90.28
N GLY A 243 15.94 5.42 89.84
CA GLY A 243 16.17 4.19 90.58
C GLY A 243 17.58 3.63 90.34
N HIS A 244 18.31 3.32 91.41
CA HIS A 244 19.57 2.57 91.32
C HIS A 244 19.30 1.11 91.68
N ALA A 245 20.01 0.17 91.06
CA ALA A 245 19.91 -1.25 91.39
C ALA A 245 20.20 -1.46 92.89
N GLY A 246 19.24 -2.00 93.64
CA GLY A 246 19.34 -2.23 95.09
C GLY A 246 18.59 -1.23 95.98
N ASN A 247 17.94 -0.19 95.43
CA ASN A 247 17.10 0.70 96.23
C ASN A 247 15.68 0.15 96.41
N ASN A 248 15.23 0.07 97.66
CA ASN A 248 13.83 -0.21 97.98
C ASN A 248 13.00 1.07 97.80
N LEU A 249 11.95 1.00 96.98
CA LEU A 249 10.97 2.08 96.86
C LEU A 249 9.78 1.77 97.77
N THR A 250 9.51 2.64 98.72
CA THR A 250 8.35 2.53 99.61
C THR A 250 7.28 3.52 99.15
N LEU A 251 6.11 3.01 98.76
CA LEU A 251 4.96 3.86 98.47
C LEU A 251 4.44 4.46 99.78
N SER A 252 4.07 5.74 99.77
CA SER A 252 3.54 6.45 100.95
C SER A 252 2.13 6.00 101.35
N GLU A 253 1.49 5.17 100.53
CA GLU A 253 0.16 4.61 100.76
C GLU A 253 0.12 3.13 100.34
N SER A 254 -0.86 2.37 100.85
CA SER A 254 -0.97 0.94 100.59
C SER A 254 -1.20 0.64 99.11
N ALA A 255 -0.47 -0.34 98.57
CA ALA A 255 -0.62 -0.81 97.20
C ALA A 255 -2.02 -1.36 96.88
N LEU A 256 -2.82 -1.65 97.90
CA LEU A 256 -4.20 -2.15 97.80
C LEU A 256 -5.21 -1.05 97.42
N ASN A 257 -4.83 0.23 97.45
CA ASN A 257 -5.70 1.36 97.09
C ASN A 257 -5.61 1.73 95.59
N PHE A 258 -4.95 0.91 94.78
CA PHE A 258 -4.73 1.15 93.35
C PHE A 258 -5.40 0.07 92.52
N ASP A 259 -6.01 0.43 91.38
CA ASP A 259 -6.59 -0.57 90.47
C ASP A 259 -5.51 -1.26 89.62
N ALA A 260 -4.50 -0.49 89.21
CA ALA A 260 -3.26 -0.97 88.62
C ALA A 260 -2.14 0.05 88.84
N ILE A 261 -0.93 -0.44 89.09
CA ILE A 261 0.27 0.38 89.16
C ILE A 261 1.09 0.11 87.90
N ARG A 262 1.30 1.14 87.08
CA ARG A 262 2.25 1.05 85.96
C ARG A 262 3.61 1.53 86.42
N VAL A 263 4.59 0.65 86.35
CA VAL A 263 6.00 1.00 86.58
C VAL A 263 6.70 1.03 85.24
N SER A 264 7.21 2.20 84.86
CA SER A 264 7.96 2.38 83.61
C SER A 264 9.42 2.69 83.92
N PHE A 265 10.33 2.00 83.26
CA PHE A 265 11.77 2.20 83.37
C PHE A 265 12.34 2.54 82.00
N ASN A 266 13.21 3.54 81.94
CA ASN A 266 13.96 3.85 80.73
C ASN A 266 15.42 3.46 80.93
N VAL A 267 15.90 2.48 80.16
CA VAL A 267 17.28 1.96 80.27
C VAL A 267 17.91 2.04 78.89
N GLY A 268 18.97 2.85 78.74
CA GLY A 268 19.70 2.98 77.48
C GLY A 268 18.89 3.55 76.31
N GLY A 269 17.83 4.31 76.57
CA GLY A 269 16.94 4.88 75.55
C GLY A 269 15.76 3.99 75.13
N ALA A 270 15.66 2.78 75.68
CA ALA A 270 14.50 1.91 75.53
C ALA A 270 13.60 2.01 76.76
N GLN A 271 12.31 2.26 76.53
CA GLN A 271 11.30 2.35 77.58
C GLN A 271 10.61 1.00 77.76
N TYR A 272 10.62 0.48 78.98
CA TYR A 272 9.92 -0.73 79.41
C TYR A 272 8.84 -0.34 80.39
N SER A 273 7.68 -0.98 80.34
CA SER A 273 6.63 -0.78 81.34
C SER A 273 5.99 -2.09 81.74
N VAL A 274 5.77 -2.26 83.04
CA VAL A 274 5.00 -3.39 83.59
C VAL A 274 3.82 -2.85 84.38
N ASP A 275 2.65 -3.46 84.15
CA ASP A 275 1.44 -3.19 84.91
C ASP A 275 1.30 -4.26 85.99
N ILE A 276 1.21 -3.83 87.24
CA ILE A 276 1.07 -4.71 88.40
C ILE A 276 -0.34 -4.55 88.95
N GLN A 277 -1.09 -5.64 88.98
CA GLN A 277 -2.40 -5.69 89.64
C GLN A 277 -2.24 -6.07 91.13
N PRO A 278 -3.03 -5.49 92.05
CA PRO A 278 -2.85 -5.67 93.50
C PRO A 278 -2.97 -7.12 93.98
N GLY A 279 -3.70 -7.97 93.26
CA GLY A 279 -3.95 -9.38 93.63
C GLY A 279 -2.72 -10.29 93.61
N TYR A 280 -1.56 -9.81 93.16
CA TYR A 280 -0.31 -10.58 93.06
C TYR A 280 0.68 -10.35 94.23
N LEU A 281 0.33 -9.56 95.24
CA LEU A 281 1.20 -9.29 96.41
C LEU A 281 0.76 -10.17 97.60
N GLN A 282 1.60 -11.14 98.00
CA GLN A 282 1.30 -12.03 99.13
C GLN A 282 1.40 -11.31 100.48
N HIS A 283 0.42 -11.58 101.34
CA HIS A 283 0.26 -11.09 102.69
C HIS A 283 1.06 -12.00 103.64
N ASP A 284 1.90 -11.43 104.50
CA ASP A 284 2.72 -12.07 105.56
C ASP A 284 4.23 -12.18 105.28
N ALA A 285 4.86 -11.03 105.00
CA ALA A 285 6.21 -10.74 105.47
C ALA A 285 6.30 -9.23 105.76
N ALA A 286 6.79 -8.87 106.94
CA ALA A 286 6.98 -7.49 107.35
C ALA A 286 7.71 -6.66 106.28
N ASN A 287 7.11 -5.54 105.87
CA ASN A 287 7.64 -4.40 105.11
C ASN A 287 9.08 -4.51 104.58
N VAL A 288 9.36 -5.43 103.65
CA VAL A 288 10.51 -5.36 102.74
C VAL A 288 10.15 -6.17 101.49
N ALA A 289 9.73 -5.52 100.41
CA ALA A 289 9.89 -6.12 99.09
C ALA A 289 11.38 -6.05 98.76
N THR A 290 12.17 -6.97 99.32
CA THR A 290 13.60 -7.07 99.04
C THR A 290 13.74 -7.53 97.59
N TYR A 291 14.06 -6.60 96.70
CA TYR A 291 14.56 -6.95 95.38
C TYR A 291 16.03 -7.34 95.55
N SER A 292 16.29 -8.63 95.79
CA SER A 292 17.65 -9.14 95.91
C SER A 292 18.36 -8.95 94.56
N GLY A 293 19.43 -8.16 94.56
CA GLY A 293 20.32 -8.01 93.42
C GLY A 293 20.85 -9.37 92.96
N MET A 294 20.93 -9.56 91.63
CA MET A 294 21.69 -10.65 91.04
C MET A 294 23.17 -10.43 91.35
N ASP A 295 23.71 -11.16 92.33
CA ASP A 295 25.14 -11.31 92.54
C ASP A 295 25.68 -12.34 91.54
N PHE A 296 26.68 -11.95 90.75
CA PHE A 296 27.38 -12.81 89.81
C PHE A 296 28.56 -13.50 90.50
N SER A 297 28.30 -14.33 91.52
CA SER A 297 29.22 -15.38 91.96
C SER A 297 28.54 -16.39 92.87
N GLY A 298 28.61 -17.68 92.53
CA GLY A 298 28.42 -18.79 93.48
C GLY A 298 26.99 -19.11 93.93
N THR A 299 26.39 -20.10 93.27
CA THR A 299 25.34 -21.04 93.76
C THR A 299 24.55 -20.63 95.02
N ASN A 300 23.34 -20.09 94.83
CA ASN A 300 22.24 -20.24 95.78
C ASN A 300 20.91 -20.38 95.03
N LYS A 301 20.17 -21.40 95.44
CA LYS A 301 18.90 -21.90 94.88
C LYS A 301 17.77 -20.95 95.29
N LEU A 302 16.92 -20.53 94.37
CA LEU A 302 15.66 -19.83 94.67
C LEU A 302 14.50 -20.78 94.40
N GLU A 303 13.93 -21.32 95.49
CA GLU A 303 12.67 -22.05 95.51
C GLU A 303 11.58 -21.09 96.01
N GLY A 304 10.53 -20.91 95.20
CA GLY A 304 9.32 -20.19 95.59
C GLY A 304 8.10 -21.01 95.17
N SER A 305 7.63 -21.87 96.06
CA SER A 305 6.40 -22.65 95.90
C SER A 305 5.24 -21.92 96.60
N ALA A 306 4.18 -21.57 95.86
CA ALA A 306 2.89 -21.22 96.44
C ALA A 306 1.89 -22.32 96.11
N GLY A 307 1.59 -23.16 97.11
CA GLY A 307 0.62 -24.24 96.99
C GLY A 307 -0.81 -23.73 97.12
N LEU A 308 -1.64 -24.04 96.12
CA LEU A 308 -3.10 -24.07 96.20
C LEU A 308 -3.53 -25.52 96.36
N LYS A 309 -4.31 -25.83 97.40
CA LYS A 309 -4.82 -27.20 97.65
C LYS A 309 -6.33 -27.23 97.47
N ALA A 310 -6.77 -27.66 96.28
CA ALA A 310 -7.72 -28.75 96.10
C ALA A 310 -7.98 -29.04 94.60
N THR A 311 -7.89 -30.32 94.25
CA THR A 311 -8.40 -31.01 93.04
C THR A 311 -7.64 -30.88 91.70
N ASN A 312 -6.57 -31.70 91.60
CA ASN A 312 -6.25 -32.67 90.54
C ASN A 312 -6.60 -32.38 89.06
N ALA A 313 -5.74 -31.60 88.40
CA ALA A 313 -5.13 -31.94 87.11
C ALA A 313 -3.80 -31.17 87.02
N ALA A 314 -2.69 -31.90 86.84
CA ALA A 314 -1.33 -31.39 86.95
C ALA A 314 -0.97 -30.43 85.79
N MET A 315 -0.31 -29.31 86.11
CA MET A 315 0.44 -28.52 85.14
C MET A 315 1.87 -28.29 85.63
N ASP A 316 2.78 -28.43 84.67
CA ASP A 316 4.20 -28.67 84.82
C ASP A 316 5.07 -27.44 85.12
N VAL A 317 6.26 -27.78 85.59
CA VAL A 317 7.30 -27.01 86.29
C VAL A 317 8.12 -26.12 85.34
N LEU A 318 8.40 -24.88 85.77
CA LEU A 318 9.40 -24.00 85.16
C LEU A 318 10.81 -24.46 85.58
N ASN A 319 11.62 -24.91 84.62
CA ASN A 319 12.99 -25.35 84.87
C ASN A 319 13.99 -24.37 84.21
N VAL A 320 14.88 -23.76 85.00
CA VAL A 320 15.90 -22.81 84.50
C VAL A 320 17.29 -23.37 84.83
N VAL A 321 18.06 -23.71 83.80
CA VAL A 321 19.45 -24.19 83.94
C VAL A 321 20.42 -23.04 83.67
N PRO A 322 21.39 -22.76 84.56
CA PRO A 322 22.30 -21.63 84.38
C PRO A 322 23.51 -22.04 83.53
N SER A 323 23.52 -21.69 82.24
CA SER A 323 24.79 -21.44 81.54
C SER A 323 24.56 -20.47 80.38
N LYS A 324 25.31 -19.36 80.40
CA LYS A 324 25.48 -18.34 79.35
C LYS A 324 24.23 -18.02 78.51
N SER A 325 23.53 -16.98 78.96
CA SER A 325 22.76 -16.05 78.14
C SER A 325 21.67 -16.63 77.23
N ASN A 326 20.74 -17.45 77.74
CA ASN A 326 19.44 -17.73 77.10
C ASN A 326 18.36 -18.15 78.13
N LEU A 327 17.13 -17.66 77.96
CA LEU A 327 15.91 -18.22 78.55
C LEU A 327 15.31 -19.18 77.50
N VAL A 328 15.11 -20.45 77.86
CA VAL A 328 14.54 -21.48 76.97
C VAL A 328 13.12 -21.79 77.42
N TRP A 329 12.17 -21.78 76.49
CA TRP A 329 10.82 -22.29 76.71
C TRP A 329 10.71 -23.66 76.04
N THR A 330 10.40 -24.70 76.81
CA THR A 330 10.23 -26.07 76.29
C THR A 330 8.82 -26.54 76.58
N ASN A 331 8.04 -26.83 75.53
CA ASN A 331 6.78 -27.53 75.69
C ASN A 331 7.04 -29.03 75.85
N LEU A 332 6.83 -29.56 77.05
CA LEU A 332 7.15 -30.96 77.38
C LEU A 332 6.13 -31.98 76.87
N THR A 333 5.05 -31.59 76.17
CA THR A 333 4.12 -32.59 75.61
C THR A 333 4.58 -33.15 74.26
N ASN A 334 5.53 -32.50 73.56
CA ASN A 334 5.92 -32.90 72.19
C ASN A 334 7.36 -32.53 71.75
N GLY A 335 8.20 -31.94 72.62
CA GLY A 335 9.66 -31.91 72.39
C GLY A 335 10.19 -30.99 71.27
N ASN A 336 9.38 -30.09 70.71
CA ASN A 336 9.84 -29.11 69.70
C ASN A 336 10.04 -27.70 70.30
N ILE A 337 11.09 -27.01 69.83
CA ILE A 337 11.49 -25.64 70.22
C ILE A 337 10.98 -24.65 69.16
N ASP A 338 10.14 -23.68 69.53
CA ASP A 338 9.73 -22.58 68.66
C ASP A 338 10.15 -21.19 69.19
N ARG A 339 10.46 -20.28 68.25
CA ARG A 339 11.46 -19.18 68.27
C ARG A 339 11.42 -18.07 69.35
N PHE A 340 12.57 -17.37 69.40
CA PHE A 340 13.15 -16.44 70.37
C PHE A 340 12.73 -14.96 70.26
N PHE A 341 12.72 -14.23 71.39
CA PHE A 341 13.01 -12.78 71.44
C PHE A 341 14.28 -12.54 72.26
N GLN A 342 15.29 -11.93 71.64
CA GLN A 342 16.58 -11.60 72.25
C GLN A 342 16.58 -10.12 72.62
N GLY A 343 16.65 -9.82 73.92
CA GLY A 343 16.85 -8.47 74.44
C GLY A 343 17.90 -8.51 75.54
N THR A 344 19.05 -7.89 75.29
CA THR A 344 20.16 -7.76 76.25
C THR A 344 19.94 -6.49 77.07
N ALA A 345 19.76 -6.58 78.39
CA ALA A 345 19.79 -5.42 79.28
C ALA A 345 21.14 -5.34 80.01
N CYS A 346 21.78 -4.18 79.91
CA CYS A 346 23.16 -3.90 80.26
C CYS A 346 23.43 -3.72 81.77
N ASN A 347 24.69 -4.03 82.11
CA ASN A 347 25.44 -3.63 83.29
C ASN A 347 25.26 -2.15 83.69
N GLY A 348 24.72 -1.91 84.88
CA GLY A 348 25.14 -0.80 85.75
C GLY A 348 24.84 0.64 85.31
N GLN A 349 23.84 0.90 84.45
CA GLN A 349 23.44 2.28 84.13
C GLN A 349 22.17 2.74 84.86
N VAL A 350 22.16 4.03 85.16
CA VAL A 350 21.13 4.79 85.89
C VAL A 350 19.96 5.09 84.96
N GLY A 351 18.74 4.69 85.35
CA GLY A 351 17.52 4.88 84.56
C GLY A 351 16.44 5.68 85.31
N GLU A 352 15.69 6.50 84.57
CA GLU A 352 14.52 7.21 85.09
C GLU A 352 13.36 6.21 85.24
N CYS A 353 12.74 6.19 86.41
CA CYS A 353 11.62 5.34 86.76
C CYS A 353 10.41 6.22 87.04
N ILE A 354 9.31 5.96 86.35
CA ILE A 354 8.04 6.66 86.52
C ILE A 354 7.02 5.64 86.99
N ILE A 355 6.41 5.92 88.13
CA ILE A 355 5.26 5.19 88.66
C ILE A 355 4.03 6.06 88.47
N SER A 356 3.13 5.56 87.64
CA SER A 356 1.87 6.23 87.35
C SER A 356 0.74 5.43 87.97
N ARG A 357 -0.13 6.15 88.68
CA ARG A 357 -1.42 5.65 89.12
C ARG A 357 -2.35 5.61 87.92
N ILE A 358 -2.91 4.45 87.65
CA ILE A 358 -4.09 4.33 86.82
C ILE A 358 -5.26 4.40 87.80
N GLU A 359 -5.82 5.59 87.97
CA GLU A 359 -7.10 5.72 88.68
C GLU A 359 -8.17 5.11 87.77
N GLY A 360 -8.80 4.04 88.24
CA GLY A 360 -9.76 3.27 87.47
C GLY A 360 -10.86 4.13 86.87
N VAL A 361 -11.42 3.60 85.78
CA VAL A 361 -12.62 4.08 85.12
C VAL A 361 -13.70 4.28 86.17
N LYS A 362 -13.95 5.54 86.55
CA LYS A 362 -15.11 5.86 87.36
C LYS A 362 -16.35 5.55 86.54
N LYS A 363 -17.09 4.53 86.94
CA LYS A 363 -18.48 4.38 86.56
C LYS A 363 -19.21 5.61 87.08
N ILE A 364 -19.54 6.54 86.19
CA ILE A 364 -20.55 7.55 86.51
C ILE A 364 -21.88 6.83 86.28
N ASP A 365 -22.51 6.40 87.37
CA ASP A 365 -23.92 6.04 87.32
C ASP A 365 -24.70 7.33 87.07
N TYR A 366 -25.20 7.49 85.85
CA TYR A 366 -26.23 8.47 85.54
C TYR A 366 -27.59 7.83 85.84
N ALA A 367 -28.42 8.55 86.61
CA ALA A 367 -29.81 8.18 86.90
C ALA A 367 -30.70 8.24 85.65
#